data_AF-A0A954H967-F1
#
_entry.id   AF-A0A954H967-F1
#
_cell.length_a   1.000
_cell.length_b   1.000
_cell.length_c   1.000
_cell.angle_alpha   90.00
_cell.angle_beta   90.00
_cell.angle_gamma   90.00
#
_symmetry.space_group_name_H-M   'P 1'
#
loop_
_entity.id
_entity.type
_entity.pdbx_description
1 polymer ?
#
loop_
_entity_poly.entity_id
_entity_poly.type
_entity_poly.pdbx_seq_one_letter_code
_entity_poly.pdbx_strand_id
1 'polypeptide(L)'
;MMHQIEIVGKIRNTTPLAIGSGETWADYCIAHGLDSTARIREDFDSSNVKLIHRDARGKPFIPGSALKNLIRRALTLLSKNSVPVKDEQHKVLLERITDEHIRTLVGTASGTEEATGGRVLFSSAFLNLTGDESNSLAEKRKHHPWYDAQELTYIETSVGIHRRTGVAHANRLFSYELLPPDHIFDANLLIDDCQESEGDLYARILCLALEAIGVCGKNTSLPLLPIGSGGADGNGALSWELQRVEKLTYDSQVEKIEILKPDESLKNIKSGMLTLSASIELNFIGPFMVRDAAWLSGKLKADDRSRLSPDGKAMLPASGFRGVFRSALERIYNTLVPDANLTPDYLNQRPMEPEDVDLYEDTDPLLMLHRLLGSTSSRSSMQISDFVSTKDGRRTRFEMIGIDRWTGGNADGCKFNVEAFDSPTLKGEILIQLPDEEWTAAALGLLVLTMRDLIEGDLAFGHGVYRGFGACTASIKSLHIDGWQKAKNLQGSLPAQKDIGEDELHQAIDSILKPPESDTNDQKSSLQLTNKILNAILNATRSFLFPEIAQFSS
;
A
#
# COMPACT_ATOMS: atom_id res chain seq x y z
N MET A 1 5.87 31.93 -31.04
CA MET A 1 6.32 32.65 -29.83
C MET A 1 6.42 31.61 -28.73
N MET A 2 7.40 31.75 -27.83
CA MET A 2 7.49 30.84 -26.68
C MET A 2 6.37 31.21 -25.71
N HIS A 3 5.57 30.23 -25.32
CA HIS A 3 4.48 30.38 -24.37
C HIS A 3 4.76 29.49 -23.16
N GLN A 4 4.38 29.95 -21.97
CA GLN A 4 4.36 29.14 -20.78
C GLN A 4 2.93 28.74 -20.46
N ILE A 5 2.72 27.55 -19.90
CA ILE A 5 1.39 27.11 -19.47
C ILE A 5 1.45 26.77 -18.00
N GLU A 6 0.63 27.45 -17.20
CA GLU A 6 0.49 27.24 -15.77
C GLU A 6 -0.72 26.34 -15.48
N ILE A 7 -0.49 25.26 -14.74
CA ILE A 7 -1.53 24.35 -14.24
C ILE A 7 -1.59 24.49 -12.73
N VAL A 8 -2.71 25.01 -12.23
CA VAL A 8 -2.92 25.21 -10.80
C VAL A 8 -4.06 24.33 -10.29
N GLY A 9 -3.81 23.67 -9.17
CA GLY A 9 -4.79 22.83 -8.53
C GLY A 9 -4.51 22.62 -7.06
N LYS A 10 -5.41 21.85 -6.43
CA LYS A 10 -5.33 21.45 -5.04
C LYS A 10 -5.10 19.95 -4.95
N ILE A 11 -4.14 19.56 -4.11
CA ILE A 11 -3.88 18.17 -3.75
C ILE A 11 -4.44 17.95 -2.36
N ARG A 12 -5.25 16.91 -2.17
CA ARG A 12 -5.66 16.47 -0.83
C ARG A 12 -5.07 15.09 -0.56
N ASN A 13 -4.44 14.87 0.59
CA ASN A 13 -4.06 13.51 0.97
C ASN A 13 -5.28 12.76 1.52
N THR A 14 -5.59 11.59 0.96
CA THR A 14 -6.74 10.79 1.38
C THR A 14 -6.37 9.67 2.35
N THR A 15 -5.08 9.37 2.48
CA THR A 15 -4.52 8.49 3.51
C THR A 15 -3.35 9.19 4.21
N PRO A 16 -2.83 8.66 5.34
CA PRO A 16 -1.69 9.25 6.02
C PRO A 16 -0.50 9.44 5.07
N LEU A 17 0.20 10.56 5.20
CA LEU A 17 1.25 10.98 4.30
C LEU A 17 2.59 11.06 5.05
N ALA A 18 3.58 10.31 4.57
CA ALA A 18 4.93 10.26 5.14
C ALA A 18 5.98 10.54 4.06
N ILE A 19 6.21 11.83 3.76
CA ILE A 19 7.28 12.25 2.84
C ILE A 19 8.53 12.53 3.66
N GLY A 20 9.37 11.51 3.80
CA GLY A 20 10.55 11.57 4.66
C GLY A 20 11.53 12.66 4.23
N SER A 21 12.06 13.42 5.18
CA SER A 21 13.13 14.41 4.94
C SER A 21 14.50 13.77 4.74
N GLY A 22 14.64 12.48 5.06
CA GLY A 22 15.93 11.79 5.17
C GLY A 22 16.60 11.97 6.53
N GLU A 23 16.02 12.80 7.41
CA GLU A 23 16.55 13.11 8.74
C GLU A 23 15.75 12.40 9.84
N THR A 24 16.42 12.13 10.95
CA THR A 24 15.78 11.76 12.21
C THR A 24 15.58 12.97 13.11
N TRP A 25 14.78 12.82 14.17
CA TRP A 25 14.63 13.85 15.19
C TRP A 25 15.97 14.22 15.86
N ALA A 26 16.85 13.24 16.09
CA ALA A 26 18.19 13.51 16.60
C ALA A 26 18.99 14.39 15.64
N ASP A 27 18.99 14.08 14.34
CA ASP A 27 19.68 14.88 13.32
C ASP A 27 19.17 16.32 13.29
N TYR A 28 17.84 16.48 13.32
CA TYR A 28 17.19 17.79 13.35
C TYR A 28 17.59 18.61 14.57
N CYS A 29 17.63 17.99 15.75
CA CYS A 29 18.02 18.66 16.99
C CYS A 29 19.48 19.12 16.95
N ILE A 30 20.39 18.27 16.46
CA ILE A 30 21.80 18.60 16.27
C ILE A 30 21.93 19.80 15.32
N ALA A 31 21.21 19.79 14.20
CA ALA A 31 21.27 20.87 13.21
C ALA A 31 20.76 22.22 13.74
N HIS A 32 19.82 22.22 14.69
CA HIS A 32 19.17 23.43 15.21
C HIS A 32 19.60 23.81 16.63
N GLY A 33 20.55 23.08 17.23
CA GLY A 33 21.00 23.31 18.61
C GLY A 33 19.91 23.09 19.66
N LEU A 34 18.97 22.18 19.39
CA LEU A 34 17.87 21.83 20.28
C LEU A 34 18.23 20.63 21.15
N ASP A 35 17.62 20.56 22.33
CA ASP A 35 17.67 19.35 23.15
C ASP A 35 16.75 18.28 22.55
N SER A 36 17.32 17.12 22.20
CA SER A 36 16.60 16.02 21.58
C SER A 36 15.49 15.44 22.46
N THR A 37 15.55 15.69 23.77
CA THR A 37 14.52 15.29 24.73
C THR A 37 13.34 16.27 24.83
N ALA A 38 13.40 17.44 24.18
CA ALA A 38 12.45 18.53 24.42
C ALA A 38 11.10 18.44 23.67
N ARG A 39 11.01 17.72 22.53
CA ARG A 39 9.78 17.72 21.69
C ARG A 39 8.67 16.81 22.17
N ILE A 40 9.00 15.78 22.94
CA ILE A 40 8.06 14.72 23.34
C ILE A 40 8.33 14.44 24.81
N ARG A 41 7.26 14.20 25.59
CA ARG A 41 7.30 13.93 27.04
C ARG A 41 8.56 13.15 27.45
N GLU A 42 9.11 13.47 28.62
CA GLU A 42 10.35 12.90 29.21
C GLU A 42 10.51 11.36 29.11
N ASP A 43 9.41 10.64 28.88
CA ASP A 43 9.36 9.19 28.81
C ASP A 43 9.60 8.61 27.40
N PHE A 44 9.51 9.36 26.29
CA PHE A 44 9.65 8.78 24.92
C PHE A 44 11.03 9.05 24.29
N ASP A 45 11.73 7.98 23.90
CA ASP A 45 12.96 8.10 23.10
C ASP A 45 12.60 8.48 21.65
N SER A 46 12.63 9.78 21.39
CA SER A 46 12.32 10.40 20.11
C SER A 46 13.48 10.35 19.11
N SER A 47 14.69 9.98 19.54
CA SER A 47 15.93 10.17 18.77
C SER A 47 15.87 9.55 17.36
N ASN A 48 15.25 8.37 17.24
CA ASN A 48 15.18 7.61 15.99
C ASN A 48 13.88 7.83 15.19
N VAL A 49 13.06 8.83 15.54
CA VAL A 49 11.85 9.15 14.77
C VAL A 49 12.27 9.71 13.41
N LYS A 50 11.87 9.04 12.33
CA LYS A 50 12.05 9.54 10.96
C LYS A 50 11.07 10.66 10.69
N LEU A 51 11.59 11.83 10.31
CA LEU A 51 10.80 13.05 10.15
C LEU A 51 10.27 13.22 8.72
N ILE A 52 9.24 14.05 8.59
CA ILE A 52 8.74 14.50 7.28
C ILE A 52 9.29 15.87 6.89
N HIS A 53 9.27 16.16 5.58
CA HIS A 53 9.64 17.49 5.07
C HIS A 53 8.77 18.62 5.63
N ARG A 54 9.40 19.72 6.02
CA ARG A 54 8.76 20.94 6.54
C ARG A 54 9.24 22.20 5.82
N ASP A 55 8.32 23.14 5.65
CA ASP A 55 8.63 24.47 5.11
C ASP A 55 9.23 25.39 6.19
N ALA A 56 9.59 26.62 5.82
CA ALA A 56 10.15 27.60 6.75
C ALA A 56 9.19 28.02 7.88
N ARG A 57 7.90 27.68 7.80
CA ARG A 57 6.89 27.90 8.84
C ARG A 57 6.74 26.68 9.75
N GLY A 58 7.56 25.65 9.56
CA GLY A 58 7.46 24.37 10.24
C GLY A 58 6.32 23.49 9.71
N LYS A 59 5.63 23.84 8.62
CA LYS A 59 4.46 23.08 8.16
C LYS A 59 4.86 22.01 7.12
N PRO A 60 4.19 20.84 7.13
CA PRO A 60 4.45 19.81 6.14
C PRO A 60 4.17 20.31 4.71
N PHE A 61 4.98 19.87 3.75
CA PHE A 61 4.78 20.19 2.33
C PHE A 61 5.18 19.01 1.44
N ILE A 62 4.71 19.00 0.20
CA ILE A 62 5.08 17.99 -0.80
C ILE A 62 6.17 18.58 -1.70
N PRO A 63 7.40 18.04 -1.69
CA PRO A 63 8.47 18.52 -2.57
C PRO A 63 8.11 18.38 -4.05
N GLY A 64 8.52 19.35 -4.86
CA GLY A 64 8.31 19.31 -6.32
C GLY A 64 8.94 18.06 -6.98
N SER A 65 10.07 17.57 -6.45
CA SER A 65 10.70 16.32 -6.89
C SER A 65 9.83 15.08 -6.63
N ALA A 66 9.10 15.07 -5.51
CA ALA A 66 8.18 13.98 -5.18
C ALA A 66 6.94 14.00 -6.09
N LEU A 67 6.40 15.19 -6.39
CA LEU A 67 5.32 15.35 -7.38
C LEU A 67 5.75 14.95 -8.78
N LYS A 68 6.94 15.37 -9.22
CA LYS A 68 7.55 14.98 -10.49
C LYS A 68 7.59 13.45 -10.64
N ASN A 69 8.07 12.75 -9.62
CA ASN A 69 8.17 11.29 -9.63
C ASN A 69 6.79 10.61 -9.62
N LEU A 70 5.83 11.18 -8.88
CA LEU A 70 4.45 10.69 -8.86
C LEU A 70 3.78 10.81 -10.24
N ILE A 71 3.91 11.97 -10.88
CA ILE A 71 3.33 12.22 -12.21
C ILE A 71 4.01 11.37 -13.28
N ARG A 72 5.35 11.21 -13.21
CA ARG A 72 6.06 10.26 -14.08
C ARG A 72 5.45 8.86 -13.98
N ARG A 73 5.21 8.36 -12.76
CA ARG A 73 4.59 7.04 -12.54
C ARG A 73 3.16 6.97 -13.09
N ALA A 74 2.36 8.03 -12.89
CA ALA A 74 1.02 8.10 -13.45
C ALA A 74 1.03 8.06 -14.98
N LEU A 75 1.94 8.79 -15.62
CA LEU A 75 2.09 8.78 -17.08
C LEU A 75 2.56 7.42 -17.61
N THR A 76 3.53 6.78 -16.93
CA THR A 76 3.97 5.42 -17.28
C THR A 76 2.85 4.39 -17.09
N LEU A 77 2.00 4.57 -16.08
CA LEU A 77 0.80 3.75 -15.92
C LEU A 77 -0.14 3.98 -17.12
N LEU A 78 -0.49 5.21 -17.43
CA LEU A 78 -1.40 5.51 -18.54
C LEU A 78 -0.87 5.06 -19.91
N SER A 79 0.44 5.13 -20.16
CA SER A 79 1.03 4.68 -21.44
C SER A 79 1.02 3.16 -21.61
N LYS A 80 1.05 2.40 -20.53
CA LYS A 80 1.08 0.92 -20.55
C LYS A 80 -0.29 0.27 -20.44
N ASN A 81 -1.32 1.02 -20.09
CA ASN A 81 -2.65 0.49 -19.76
C ASN A 81 -3.69 0.95 -20.77
N SER A 82 -4.66 0.07 -21.06
CA SER A 82 -5.75 0.42 -21.97
C SER A 82 -6.83 1.16 -21.19
N VAL A 83 -7.05 2.43 -21.53
CA VAL A 83 -8.14 3.21 -20.95
C VAL A 83 -9.33 3.18 -21.92
N PRO A 84 -10.45 2.54 -21.58
CA PRO A 84 -11.66 2.64 -22.38
C PRO A 84 -12.23 4.04 -22.18
N VAL A 85 -12.04 4.94 -23.15
CA VAL A 85 -12.57 6.31 -23.06
C VAL A 85 -13.74 6.48 -24.00
N LYS A 86 -14.81 7.14 -23.52
CA LYS A 86 -16.01 7.42 -24.31
C LYS A 86 -15.81 8.66 -25.18
N ASP A 87 -15.07 9.63 -24.66
CA ASP A 87 -14.68 10.81 -25.40
C ASP A 87 -13.54 10.52 -26.38
N GLU A 88 -13.79 10.68 -27.68
CA GLU A 88 -12.80 10.43 -28.74
C GLU A 88 -11.58 11.38 -28.63
N GLN A 89 -11.73 12.59 -28.06
CA GLN A 89 -10.58 13.48 -27.89
C GLN A 89 -9.61 12.97 -26.82
N HIS A 90 -10.12 12.45 -25.70
CA HIS A 90 -9.29 11.79 -24.69
C HIS A 90 -8.68 10.48 -25.21
N LYS A 91 -9.41 9.69 -26.00
CA LYS A 91 -8.88 8.46 -26.61
C LYS A 91 -7.68 8.75 -27.51
N VAL A 92 -7.81 9.74 -28.40
CA VAL A 92 -6.68 10.21 -29.23
C VAL A 92 -5.53 10.73 -28.37
N LEU A 93 -5.82 11.40 -27.26
CA LEU A 93 -4.80 11.89 -26.34
C LEU A 93 -4.02 10.76 -25.65
N LEU A 94 -4.72 9.72 -25.21
CA LEU A 94 -4.14 8.54 -24.56
C LEU A 94 -3.31 7.68 -25.51
N GLU A 95 -3.80 7.44 -26.72
CA GLU A 95 -3.04 6.76 -27.78
C GLU A 95 -1.76 7.51 -28.15
N ARG A 96 -1.71 8.81 -27.88
CA ARG A 96 -0.52 9.64 -28.08
C ARG A 96 0.45 9.61 -26.90
N ILE A 97 0.13 9.11 -25.71
CA ILE A 97 1.11 9.10 -24.61
C ILE A 97 2.19 8.06 -24.93
N THR A 98 3.39 8.54 -25.27
CA THR A 98 4.56 7.71 -25.60
C THR A 98 5.66 7.93 -24.57
N ASP A 99 6.63 7.03 -24.52
CA ASP A 99 7.83 7.20 -23.68
C ASP A 99 8.61 8.46 -24.05
N GLU A 100 8.54 8.92 -25.30
CA GLU A 100 9.10 10.21 -25.71
C GLU A 100 8.39 11.39 -25.05
N HIS A 101 7.06 11.40 -25.02
CA HIS A 101 6.31 12.45 -24.32
C HIS A 101 6.61 12.47 -22.82
N ILE A 102 6.73 11.31 -22.18
CA ILE A 102 7.13 11.21 -20.77
C ILE A 102 8.52 11.81 -20.59
N ARG A 103 9.49 11.44 -21.42
CA ARG A 103 10.85 11.99 -21.39
C ARG A 103 10.87 13.50 -21.60
N THR A 104 10.09 14.03 -22.54
CA THR A 104 10.00 15.49 -22.77
C THR A 104 9.39 16.23 -21.58
N LEU A 105 8.35 15.69 -20.95
CA LEU A 105 7.67 16.35 -19.84
C LEU A 105 8.51 16.34 -18.55
N VAL A 106 9.02 15.17 -18.14
CA VAL A 106 9.71 14.99 -16.86
C VAL A 106 11.23 14.85 -16.97
N GLY A 107 11.78 14.79 -18.17
CA GLY A 107 13.23 14.64 -18.40
C GLY A 107 13.73 13.22 -18.18
N THR A 108 14.95 12.96 -18.66
CA THR A 108 15.71 11.72 -18.46
C THR A 108 16.89 11.93 -17.52
N ALA A 109 17.18 10.91 -16.73
CA ALA A 109 18.49 10.76 -16.11
C ALA A 109 19.07 9.44 -16.64
N SER A 110 20.18 9.50 -17.36
CA SER A 110 20.92 8.30 -17.73
C SER A 110 22.39 8.47 -17.31
N GLY A 111 23.02 7.37 -16.93
CA GLY A 111 24.45 7.34 -16.60
C GLY A 111 25.35 7.26 -17.84
N THR A 112 24.77 7.14 -19.05
CA THR A 112 25.49 6.81 -20.29
C THR A 112 25.07 7.62 -21.53
N GLU A 113 23.93 8.32 -21.52
CA GLU A 113 23.49 9.24 -22.58
C GLU A 113 23.46 10.71 -22.09
N GLU A 114 23.23 11.68 -22.99
CA GLU A 114 23.02 13.08 -22.61
C GLU A 114 21.75 13.23 -21.75
N ALA A 115 21.91 13.64 -20.50
CA ALA A 115 20.80 13.94 -19.61
C ALA A 115 20.01 15.15 -20.12
N THR A 116 18.69 15.01 -20.26
CA THR A 116 17.82 16.09 -20.73
C THR A 116 16.89 16.57 -19.62
N GLY A 117 16.83 17.89 -19.43
CA GLY A 117 15.84 18.52 -18.57
C GLY A 117 14.43 18.34 -19.12
N GLY A 118 13.46 18.06 -18.25
CA GLY A 118 12.05 18.04 -18.65
C GLY A 118 11.52 19.46 -18.87
N ARG A 119 10.50 19.60 -19.72
CA ARG A 119 9.81 20.87 -19.98
C ARG A 119 8.90 21.32 -18.84
N VAL A 120 8.63 20.45 -17.86
CA VAL A 120 7.75 20.79 -16.73
C VAL A 120 8.57 21.15 -15.50
N LEU A 121 8.30 22.34 -14.97
CA LEU A 121 8.78 22.84 -13.68
C LEU A 121 7.77 22.46 -12.60
N PHE A 122 8.20 21.63 -11.67
CA PHE A 122 7.38 21.15 -10.56
C PHE A 122 7.67 21.99 -9.31
N SER A 123 6.74 22.86 -8.95
CA SER A 123 6.83 23.60 -7.68
C SER A 123 6.49 22.68 -6.52
N SER A 124 7.10 22.94 -5.36
CA SER A 124 6.68 22.31 -4.10
C SER A 124 5.24 22.71 -3.79
N ALA A 125 4.42 21.74 -3.38
CA ALA A 125 3.04 22.00 -2.97
C ALA A 125 2.97 22.24 -1.46
N PHE A 126 2.56 23.44 -1.08
CA PHE A 126 2.54 23.89 0.30
C PHE A 126 1.16 23.71 0.92
N LEU A 127 1.14 23.39 2.22
CA LEU A 127 -0.11 23.20 2.96
C LEU A 127 -0.95 24.49 2.95
N ASN A 128 -2.19 24.35 2.51
CA ASN A 128 -3.21 25.39 2.54
C ASN A 128 -3.93 25.30 3.90
N LEU A 129 -3.69 26.28 4.76
CA LEU A 129 -4.29 26.37 6.09
C LEU A 129 -5.42 27.39 6.07
N THR A 130 -6.67 26.93 6.14
CA THR A 130 -7.79 27.81 6.48
C THR A 130 -8.05 27.74 8.00
N GLY A 131 -8.30 28.89 8.64
CA GLY A 131 -8.29 29.02 10.10
C GLY A 131 -9.31 28.15 10.85
N ASP A 132 -10.48 27.86 10.25
CA ASP A 132 -11.55 27.06 10.86
C ASP A 132 -11.31 25.54 10.77
N GLU A 133 -10.57 25.08 9.75
CA GLU A 133 -10.31 23.65 9.54
C GLU A 133 -9.31 23.09 10.56
N SER A 134 -8.28 23.86 10.93
CA SER A 134 -7.23 23.42 11.86
C SER A 134 -7.78 23.03 13.24
N ASN A 135 -8.79 23.74 13.75
CA ASN A 135 -9.38 23.46 15.07
C ASN A 135 -10.31 22.24 15.05
N SER A 136 -11.10 22.07 13.98
CA SER A 136 -11.98 20.90 13.79
C SER A 136 -11.19 19.61 13.57
N LEU A 137 -10.08 19.69 12.83
CA LEU A 137 -9.17 18.56 12.60
C LEU A 137 -8.44 18.12 13.87
N ALA A 138 -8.03 19.06 14.73
CA ALA A 138 -7.37 18.75 16.00
C ALA A 138 -8.29 17.99 16.96
N GLU A 139 -9.57 18.36 17.09
CA GLU A 139 -10.52 17.66 17.97
C GLU A 139 -10.81 16.22 17.51
N LYS A 140 -10.94 15.98 16.20
CA LYS A 140 -11.12 14.64 15.64
C LYS A 140 -9.93 13.72 15.90
N ARG A 141 -8.74 14.28 16.16
CA ARG A 141 -7.46 13.55 16.13
C ARG A 141 -6.83 13.35 17.51
N LYS A 142 -7.53 13.70 18.59
CA LYS A 142 -7.12 13.45 19.98
C LYS A 142 -6.76 12.00 20.30
N HIS A 143 -7.19 11.05 19.46
CA HIS A 143 -6.93 9.62 19.61
C HIS A 143 -5.62 9.16 18.95
N HIS A 144 -5.01 9.99 18.07
CA HIS A 144 -3.71 9.67 17.51
C HIS A 144 -2.61 9.79 18.57
N PRO A 145 -1.77 8.76 18.72
CA PRO A 145 -0.65 8.83 19.64
C PRO A 145 0.31 9.97 19.27
N TRP A 146 0.63 10.80 20.26
CA TRP A 146 1.51 11.97 20.12
C TRP A 146 1.17 12.88 18.93
N TYR A 147 -0.12 13.10 18.69
CA TYR A 147 -0.55 14.14 17.77
C TYR A 147 -0.13 15.52 18.29
N ASP A 148 0.57 16.27 17.44
CA ASP A 148 0.96 17.65 17.68
C ASP A 148 0.06 18.58 16.85
N ALA A 149 -0.78 19.36 17.53
CA ALA A 149 -1.70 20.28 16.87
C ALA A 149 -1.00 21.49 16.22
N GLN A 150 0.19 21.86 16.68
CA GLN A 150 0.99 22.91 16.04
C GLN A 150 1.63 22.38 14.77
N GLU A 151 2.17 21.18 14.79
CA GLU A 151 2.87 20.59 13.65
C GLU A 151 1.94 19.85 12.68
N LEU A 152 0.71 19.59 13.11
CA LEU A 152 -0.36 18.85 12.44
C LEU A 152 -0.04 17.38 12.15
N THR A 153 1.02 16.85 12.76
CA THR A 153 1.52 15.49 12.57
C THR A 153 1.27 14.62 13.80
N TYR A 154 1.38 13.31 13.62
CA TYR A 154 1.45 12.35 14.72
C TYR A 154 2.62 11.40 14.50
N ILE A 155 3.00 10.68 15.56
CA ILE A 155 4.04 9.67 15.48
C ILE A 155 3.40 8.30 15.50
N GLU A 156 3.79 7.49 14.52
CA GLU A 156 3.43 6.09 14.46
C GLU A 156 4.62 5.23 14.77
N THR A 157 4.43 4.29 15.69
CA THR A 157 5.39 3.25 15.99
C THR A 157 4.97 1.93 15.38
N SER A 158 5.91 1.24 14.75
CA SER A 158 5.79 -0.14 14.31
C SER A 158 6.89 -0.99 14.95
N VAL A 159 6.57 -2.26 15.23
CA VAL A 159 7.51 -3.20 15.84
C VAL A 159 7.83 -4.28 14.83
N GLY A 160 9.11 -4.50 14.55
CA GLY A 160 9.53 -5.66 13.78
C GLY A 160 9.22 -6.95 14.54
N ILE A 161 8.55 -7.91 13.93
CA ILE A 161 8.23 -9.21 14.55
C ILE A 161 9.21 -10.27 14.06
N HIS A 162 9.80 -11.03 14.99
CA HIS A 162 10.63 -12.19 14.69
C HIS A 162 9.74 -13.33 14.17
N ARG A 163 9.81 -13.59 12.86
CA ARG A 163 8.82 -14.37 12.12
C ARG A 163 8.66 -15.82 12.60
N ARG A 164 9.75 -16.47 13.04
CA ARG A 164 9.69 -17.86 13.56
C ARG A 164 9.06 -17.97 14.95
N THR A 165 9.18 -16.93 15.77
CA THR A 165 8.74 -16.98 17.18
C THR A 165 7.48 -16.17 17.43
N GLY A 166 7.09 -15.30 16.49
CA GLY A 166 5.98 -14.36 16.66
C GLY A 166 6.23 -13.28 17.70
N VAL A 167 7.46 -13.16 18.22
CA VAL A 167 7.83 -12.21 19.27
C VAL A 167 8.35 -10.92 18.65
N ALA A 168 8.05 -9.77 19.26
CA ALA A 168 8.70 -8.50 18.92
C ALA A 168 10.23 -8.65 18.93
N HIS A 169 10.87 -8.22 17.86
CA HIS A 169 12.32 -8.21 17.76
C HIS A 169 12.87 -7.14 18.73
N ALA A 170 13.78 -7.54 19.61
CA ALA A 170 14.46 -6.59 20.48
C ALA A 170 15.15 -5.52 19.62
N ASN A 171 15.02 -4.25 20.01
CA ASN A 171 15.62 -3.08 19.35
C ASN A 171 15.22 -2.81 17.89
N ARG A 172 14.04 -3.27 17.43
CA ARG A 172 13.46 -2.86 16.12
C ARG A 172 12.10 -2.20 16.27
N LEU A 173 12.07 -1.13 17.07
CA LEU A 173 10.97 -0.16 17.05
C LEU A 173 11.28 0.84 15.94
N PHE A 174 10.37 0.96 14.98
CA PHE A 174 10.45 1.97 13.94
C PHE A 174 9.43 3.06 14.23
N SER A 175 9.89 4.29 14.36
CA SER A 175 9.02 5.44 14.61
C SER A 175 9.05 6.36 13.41
N TYR A 176 7.88 6.70 12.89
CA TYR A 176 7.72 7.57 11.74
C TYR A 176 6.80 8.71 12.11
N GLU A 177 7.17 9.91 11.71
CA GLU A 177 6.25 11.03 11.68
C GLU A 177 5.33 10.92 10.46
N LEU A 178 4.03 11.14 10.63
CA LEU A 178 3.06 11.16 9.56
C LEU A 178 2.16 12.38 9.65
N LEU A 179 1.76 12.89 8.48
CA LEU A 179 0.64 13.80 8.35
C LEU A 179 -0.64 12.96 8.20
N PRO A 180 -1.66 13.15 9.06
CA PRO A 180 -2.93 12.48 8.92
C PRO A 180 -3.67 12.88 7.62
N PRO A 181 -4.72 12.14 7.19
CA PRO A 181 -5.52 12.43 5.99
C PRO A 181 -6.12 13.85 5.94
N ASP A 182 -6.80 14.19 4.85
CA ASP A 182 -7.66 15.37 4.69
C ASP A 182 -6.99 16.75 4.71
N HIS A 183 -5.67 16.82 4.57
CA HIS A 183 -4.97 18.09 4.40
C HIS A 183 -4.88 18.47 2.92
N ILE A 184 -5.02 19.77 2.64
CA ILE A 184 -5.01 20.34 1.29
C ILE A 184 -3.70 21.06 1.04
N PHE A 185 -3.09 20.84 -0.11
CA PHE A 185 -1.88 21.51 -0.57
C PHE A 185 -2.14 22.25 -1.87
N ASP A 186 -1.65 23.47 -1.97
CA ASP A 186 -1.70 24.24 -3.21
C ASP A 186 -0.54 23.80 -4.11
N ALA A 187 -0.85 23.38 -5.34
CA ALA A 187 0.12 22.84 -6.28
C ALA A 187 0.11 23.63 -7.59
N ASN A 188 1.31 23.85 -8.14
CA ASN A 188 1.53 24.57 -9.38
C ASN A 188 2.55 23.84 -10.26
N LEU A 189 2.19 23.61 -11.52
CA LEU A 189 3.06 23.05 -12.55
C LEU A 189 3.16 24.05 -13.70
N LEU A 190 4.39 24.35 -14.13
CA LEU A 190 4.64 25.25 -15.25
C LEU A 190 5.28 24.48 -16.40
N ILE A 191 4.68 24.52 -17.58
CA ILE A 191 5.25 23.98 -18.81
C ILE A 191 6.03 25.11 -19.48
N ASP A 192 7.32 24.92 -19.68
CA ASP A 192 8.22 25.91 -20.26
C ASP A 192 8.47 25.67 -21.75
N ASP A 193 8.71 26.78 -22.46
CA ASP A 193 9.20 26.86 -23.84
C ASP A 193 8.61 25.81 -24.81
N CYS A 194 7.30 25.90 -25.04
CA CYS A 194 6.59 25.01 -25.96
C CYS A 194 5.97 25.77 -27.14
N GLN A 195 5.98 25.14 -28.32
CA GLN A 195 5.13 25.54 -29.45
C GLN A 195 3.66 25.41 -29.01
N GLU A 196 2.79 26.31 -29.46
CA GLU A 196 1.40 26.40 -28.99
C GLU A 196 0.63 25.07 -29.07
N SER A 197 0.73 24.34 -30.19
CA SER A 197 0.06 23.04 -30.34
C SER A 197 0.65 21.92 -29.46
N GLU A 198 1.94 22.00 -29.13
CA GLU A 198 2.60 21.04 -28.24
C GLU A 198 2.26 21.31 -26.77
N GLY A 199 2.25 22.59 -26.38
CA GLY A 199 1.92 23.03 -25.03
C GLY A 199 0.53 22.59 -24.60
N ASP A 200 -0.47 22.80 -25.45
CA ASP A 200 -1.85 22.39 -25.18
C ASP A 200 -1.96 20.86 -25.00
N LEU A 201 -1.25 20.09 -25.83
CA LEU A 201 -1.19 18.64 -25.73
C LEU A 201 -0.57 18.22 -24.39
N TYR A 202 0.55 18.81 -24.02
CA TYR A 202 1.25 18.52 -22.77
C TYR A 202 0.41 18.88 -21.54
N ALA A 203 -0.29 20.02 -21.56
CA ALA A 203 -1.18 20.42 -20.49
C ALA A 203 -2.32 19.41 -20.28
N ARG A 204 -2.91 18.93 -21.37
CA ARG A 204 -3.96 17.89 -21.33
C ARG A 204 -3.43 16.56 -20.80
N ILE A 205 -2.24 16.13 -21.25
CA ILE A 205 -1.59 14.89 -20.77
C ILE A 205 -1.30 14.96 -19.26
N LEU A 206 -0.81 16.10 -18.76
CA LEU A 206 -0.54 16.30 -17.34
C LEU A 206 -1.82 16.31 -16.50
N CYS A 207 -2.88 16.99 -16.96
CA CYS A 207 -4.16 17.00 -16.27
C CYS A 207 -4.74 15.58 -16.18
N LEU A 208 -4.64 14.79 -17.25
CA LEU A 208 -5.05 13.40 -17.26
C LEU A 208 -4.27 12.56 -16.23
N ALA A 209 -2.96 12.76 -16.13
CA ALA A 209 -2.12 12.08 -15.14
C ALA A 209 -2.50 12.46 -13.70
N LEU A 210 -2.79 13.74 -13.45
CA LEU A 210 -3.23 14.26 -12.15
C LEU A 210 -4.60 13.72 -11.73
N GLU A 211 -5.52 13.59 -12.68
CA GLU A 211 -6.82 12.96 -12.46
C GLU A 211 -6.67 11.46 -12.16
N ALA A 212 -5.81 10.76 -12.93
CA ALA A 212 -5.50 9.36 -12.69
C ALA A 212 -4.98 9.11 -11.27
N ILE A 213 -4.10 9.99 -10.76
CA ILE A 213 -3.61 9.94 -9.37
C ILE A 213 -4.77 9.96 -8.37
N GLY A 214 -5.83 10.75 -8.62
CA GLY A 214 -6.96 10.90 -7.69
C GLY A 214 -7.95 9.73 -7.67
N VAL A 215 -8.00 8.93 -8.73
CA VAL A 215 -8.90 7.77 -8.89
C VAL A 215 -8.22 6.42 -8.67
N CYS A 216 -6.91 6.34 -8.80
CA CYS A 216 -6.11 5.15 -8.55
C CYS A 216 -6.37 4.54 -7.16
N GLY A 217 -6.60 3.23 -7.10
CA GLY A 217 -6.85 2.49 -5.85
C GLY A 217 -8.25 2.67 -5.23
N LYS A 218 -9.17 3.43 -5.85
CA LYS A 218 -10.55 3.62 -5.36
C LYS A 218 -11.57 2.96 -6.29
N ASN A 219 -12.04 1.76 -5.95
CA ASN A 219 -13.00 1.01 -6.77
C ASN A 219 -12.56 0.86 -8.25
N THR A 220 -11.25 0.88 -8.50
CA THR A 220 -10.63 0.70 -9.82
C THR A 220 -9.70 -0.50 -9.77
N SER A 221 -9.43 -1.13 -10.92
CA SER A 221 -8.38 -2.16 -11.05
C SER A 221 -6.97 -1.56 -11.13
N LEU A 222 -6.82 -0.26 -10.87
CA LEU A 222 -5.53 0.41 -10.88
C LEU A 222 -4.87 0.41 -9.51
N PRO A 223 -3.51 0.37 -9.46
CA PRO A 223 -2.80 0.50 -8.21
C PRO A 223 -2.99 1.87 -7.64
N LEU A 224 -3.01 1.95 -6.30
CA LEU A 224 -2.72 3.21 -5.64
C LEU A 224 -1.38 3.74 -6.19
N LEU A 225 -1.35 5.04 -6.49
CA LEU A 225 -0.13 5.78 -6.79
C LEU A 225 0.28 6.58 -5.55
N PRO A 226 0.85 5.93 -4.52
CA PRO A 226 1.19 6.65 -3.31
C PRO A 226 2.45 7.46 -3.49
N ILE A 227 2.51 8.57 -2.77
CA ILE A 227 3.69 9.39 -2.59
C ILE A 227 4.31 9.15 -1.21
N GLY A 228 5.63 9.21 -1.11
CA GLY A 228 6.34 8.99 0.15
C GLY A 228 6.43 7.51 0.56
N SER A 229 6.63 7.28 1.86
CA SER A 229 6.88 5.97 2.45
C SER A 229 5.61 5.26 2.93
N GLY A 230 5.68 3.94 3.10
CA GLY A 230 4.53 3.12 3.52
C GLY A 230 3.45 2.92 2.45
N GLY A 231 3.75 3.20 1.18
CA GLY A 231 2.76 3.12 0.11
C GLY A 231 2.18 1.73 -0.17
N ALA A 232 2.88 0.67 0.25
CA ALA A 232 2.30 -0.67 0.23
C ALA A 232 1.29 -0.85 1.38
N ASP A 233 1.48 -0.18 2.51
CA ASP A 233 0.59 -0.17 3.67
C ASP A 233 -0.57 0.85 3.53
N GLY A 234 -0.89 1.25 2.30
CA GLY A 234 -1.99 2.17 2.02
C GLY A 234 -1.70 3.66 2.26
N ASN A 235 -0.50 4.03 2.71
CA ASN A 235 -0.14 5.43 2.93
C ASN A 235 0.12 6.19 1.62
N GLY A 236 0.00 7.52 1.66
CA GLY A 236 0.42 8.40 0.58
C GLY A 236 -0.58 8.54 -0.58
N ALA A 237 -1.82 8.09 -0.42
CA ALA A 237 -2.88 8.29 -1.40
C ALA A 237 -3.26 9.77 -1.49
N LEU A 238 -3.45 10.27 -2.71
CA LEU A 238 -3.82 11.66 -2.97
C LEU A 238 -5.11 11.73 -3.80
N SER A 239 -5.77 12.88 -3.75
CA SER A 239 -6.77 13.32 -4.72
C SER A 239 -6.38 14.67 -5.30
N TRP A 240 -6.74 14.89 -6.56
CA TRP A 240 -6.49 16.13 -7.29
C TRP A 240 -7.78 16.88 -7.58
N GLU A 241 -7.75 18.20 -7.44
CA GLU A 241 -8.79 19.12 -7.85
C GLU A 241 -8.16 20.22 -8.74
N LEU A 242 -8.49 20.20 -10.03
CA LEU A 242 -8.02 21.21 -10.98
C LEU A 242 -8.73 22.54 -10.70
N GLN A 243 -7.98 23.63 -10.56
CA GLN A 243 -8.55 24.97 -10.38
C GLN A 243 -8.56 25.77 -11.68
N ARG A 244 -7.43 25.85 -12.37
CA ARG A 244 -7.30 26.58 -13.63
C ARG A 244 -6.10 26.10 -14.43
N VAL A 245 -6.17 26.33 -15.74
CA VAL A 245 -5.02 26.24 -16.64
C VAL A 245 -4.98 27.46 -17.53
N GLU A 246 -3.82 28.11 -17.52
CA GLU A 246 -3.63 29.43 -18.09
C GLU A 246 -2.36 29.45 -18.93
N LYS A 247 -2.46 30.01 -20.13
CA LYS A 247 -1.35 30.27 -21.02
C LYS A 247 -0.85 31.68 -20.77
N LEU A 248 0.43 31.78 -20.44
CA LEU A 248 1.15 33.01 -20.18
C LEU A 248 1.95 33.38 -21.43
N THR A 249 1.62 34.53 -22.00
CA THR A 249 2.31 35.08 -23.17
C THR A 249 3.34 36.13 -22.74
N TYR A 250 4.32 36.38 -23.60
CA TYR A 250 5.40 37.34 -23.32
C TYR A 250 4.92 38.79 -23.12
N ASP A 251 3.76 39.15 -23.67
CA ASP A 251 3.10 40.43 -23.47
C ASP A 251 2.19 40.45 -22.23
N SER A 252 2.35 39.47 -21.32
CA SER A 252 1.58 39.31 -20.08
C SER A 252 0.08 39.15 -20.30
N GLN A 253 -0.34 38.71 -21.49
CA GLN A 253 -1.72 38.27 -21.69
C GLN A 253 -1.89 36.88 -21.08
N VAL A 254 -3.05 36.68 -20.47
CA VAL A 254 -3.44 35.41 -19.87
C VAL A 254 -4.59 34.86 -20.69
N GLU A 255 -4.35 33.76 -21.39
CA GLU A 255 -5.37 33.04 -22.14
C GLU A 255 -5.79 31.80 -21.34
N LYS A 256 -7.08 31.62 -21.09
CA LYS A 256 -7.57 30.39 -20.45
C LYS A 256 -7.55 29.25 -21.45
N ILE A 257 -6.92 28.13 -21.08
CA ILE A 257 -6.96 26.91 -21.88
C ILE A 257 -8.21 26.13 -21.47
N GLU A 258 -9.09 25.87 -22.44
CA GLU A 258 -10.22 24.97 -22.21
C GLU A 258 -9.72 23.53 -22.20
N ILE A 259 -9.64 22.95 -21.00
CA ILE A 259 -9.28 21.55 -20.81
C ILE A 259 -10.54 20.72 -20.91
N LEU A 260 -10.38 19.56 -21.55
CA LEU A 260 -11.40 18.54 -21.56
C LEU A 260 -11.77 18.18 -20.12
N LYS A 261 -13.06 18.24 -19.80
CA LYS A 261 -13.52 17.77 -18.50
C LYS A 261 -13.12 16.31 -18.33
N PRO A 262 -12.63 15.89 -17.16
CA PRO A 262 -12.27 14.51 -16.87
C PRO A 262 -13.33 13.55 -17.40
N ASP A 263 -12.95 12.61 -18.26
CA ASP A 263 -13.86 11.53 -18.63
C ASP A 263 -14.02 10.61 -17.41
N GLU A 264 -15.26 10.41 -16.95
CA GLU A 264 -15.57 9.47 -15.86
C GLU A 264 -15.06 8.05 -16.14
N SER A 265 -14.82 7.73 -17.41
CA SER A 265 -14.26 6.45 -17.86
C SER A 265 -12.81 6.24 -17.38
N LEU A 266 -12.12 7.26 -16.88
CA LEU A 266 -10.84 7.11 -16.16
C LEU A 266 -10.97 6.28 -14.87
N LYS A 267 -12.19 6.15 -14.33
CA LYS A 267 -12.49 5.22 -13.22
C LYS A 267 -12.44 3.75 -13.68
N ASN A 268 -12.48 3.49 -14.99
CA ASN A 268 -12.58 2.15 -15.58
C ASN A 268 -11.31 1.78 -16.39
N ILE A 269 -10.16 2.39 -16.08
CA ILE A 269 -8.88 2.03 -16.71
C ILE A 269 -8.63 0.54 -16.45
N LYS A 270 -8.43 -0.23 -17.52
CA LYS A 270 -8.10 -1.65 -17.41
C LYS A 270 -6.60 -1.85 -17.27
N SER A 271 -6.23 -2.70 -16.33
CA SER A 271 -4.83 -3.02 -16.11
C SER A 271 -4.24 -3.80 -17.29
N GLY A 272 -2.98 -3.53 -17.60
CA GLY A 272 -2.12 -4.34 -18.47
C GLY A 272 -1.56 -5.56 -17.75
N MET A 273 -1.68 -5.58 -16.43
CA MET A 273 -1.24 -6.63 -15.52
C MET A 273 -2.45 -7.37 -14.94
N LEU A 274 -2.27 -8.63 -14.54
CA LEU A 274 -3.30 -9.35 -13.79
C LEU A 274 -3.49 -8.65 -12.45
N THR A 275 -4.69 -8.10 -12.24
CA THR A 275 -5.02 -7.37 -11.01
C THR A 275 -6.12 -8.08 -10.25
N LEU A 276 -5.91 -8.30 -8.96
CA LEU A 276 -6.90 -8.85 -8.04
C LEU A 276 -7.18 -7.80 -6.96
N SER A 277 -8.44 -7.40 -6.80
CA SER A 277 -8.89 -6.57 -5.67
C SER A 277 -9.92 -7.31 -4.84
N ALA A 278 -9.75 -7.30 -3.52
CA ALA A 278 -10.62 -7.99 -2.59
C ALA A 278 -10.99 -7.11 -1.40
N SER A 279 -12.28 -7.04 -1.10
CA SER A 279 -12.82 -6.45 0.12
C SER A 279 -12.98 -7.55 1.16
N ILE A 280 -12.24 -7.45 2.27
CA ILE A 280 -12.12 -8.51 3.27
C ILE A 280 -12.68 -8.02 4.60
N GLU A 281 -13.49 -8.87 5.21
CA GLU A 281 -14.00 -8.70 6.57
C GLU A 281 -13.40 -9.77 7.47
N LEU A 282 -12.70 -9.35 8.52
CA LEU A 282 -12.15 -10.20 9.58
C LEU A 282 -13.15 -10.25 10.74
N ASN A 283 -13.61 -11.45 11.05
CA ASN A 283 -14.55 -11.73 12.13
C ASN A 283 -13.78 -12.35 13.29
N PHE A 284 -13.44 -11.53 14.29
CA PHE A 284 -12.71 -12.01 15.46
C PHE A 284 -13.64 -12.82 16.35
N ILE A 285 -13.18 -14.01 16.73
CA ILE A 285 -13.95 -14.97 17.54
C ILE A 285 -13.93 -14.53 19.01
N GLY A 286 -12.82 -13.93 19.47
CA GLY A 286 -12.62 -13.50 20.85
C GLY A 286 -11.92 -12.15 20.94
N PRO A 287 -11.16 -11.90 22.03
CA PRO A 287 -10.55 -10.60 22.27
C PRO A 287 -9.49 -10.28 21.21
N PHE A 288 -9.55 -9.08 20.66
CA PHE A 288 -8.61 -8.54 19.70
C PHE A 288 -8.01 -7.24 20.21
N MET A 289 -6.70 -7.11 20.09
CA MET A 289 -6.02 -5.84 20.27
C MET A 289 -4.77 -5.77 19.39
N VAL A 290 -4.40 -4.56 19.01
CA VAL A 290 -3.03 -4.27 18.55
C VAL A 290 -2.42 -3.38 19.61
N ARG A 291 -1.25 -3.76 20.13
CA ARG A 291 -0.60 -2.96 21.16
C ARG A 291 -0.13 -1.65 20.55
N ASP A 292 -0.53 -0.54 21.14
CA ASP A 292 0.01 0.75 20.80
C ASP A 292 1.34 0.97 21.54
N ALA A 293 2.46 0.77 20.82
CA ALA A 293 3.79 0.90 21.42
C ALA A 293 4.09 2.33 21.89
N ALA A 294 3.24 3.29 21.53
CA ALA A 294 3.37 4.66 21.94
C ALA A 294 3.19 4.95 23.42
N TRP A 295 2.35 4.16 24.07
CA TRP A 295 1.98 4.37 25.45
C TRP A 295 2.85 3.55 26.41
N LEU A 296 3.94 2.97 25.91
CA LEU A 296 4.82 2.07 26.67
C LEU A 296 5.76 2.78 27.64
N SER A 297 5.81 4.11 27.65
CA SER A 297 6.80 4.81 28.44
C SER A 297 6.25 5.46 29.71
N GLY A 298 6.69 4.92 30.83
CA GLY A 298 6.51 5.44 32.18
C GLY A 298 6.96 4.42 33.24
N LYS A 299 7.52 4.89 34.36
CA LYS A 299 7.89 4.05 35.54
C LYS A 299 6.69 3.43 36.27
N LEU A 300 5.46 3.72 35.82
CA LEU A 300 4.23 3.11 36.32
C LEU A 300 3.82 2.02 35.32
N LYS A 301 3.56 0.80 35.82
CA LYS A 301 3.04 -0.36 35.07
C LYS A 301 1.89 0.07 34.15
N ALA A 302 2.20 0.42 32.90
CA ALA A 302 1.22 0.94 31.97
C ALA A 302 0.32 -0.22 31.52
N ASP A 303 -0.98 -0.03 31.64
CA ASP A 303 -1.95 -0.94 31.04
C ASP A 303 -1.71 -0.96 29.52
N ASP A 304 -1.62 -2.15 28.93
CA ASP A 304 -1.52 -2.30 27.48
C ASP A 304 -2.79 -1.75 26.82
N ARG A 305 -2.64 -0.71 26.01
CA ARG A 305 -3.75 -0.09 25.28
C ARG A 305 -3.83 -0.61 23.85
N SER A 306 -5.07 -0.78 23.41
CA SER A 306 -5.37 -1.05 22.01
C SER A 306 -5.12 0.18 21.16
N ARG A 307 -4.43 -0.02 20.03
CA ARG A 307 -4.30 0.96 18.96
C ARG A 307 -5.66 1.23 18.34
N LEU A 308 -5.95 2.51 18.09
CA LEU A 308 -7.23 2.97 17.56
C LEU A 308 -7.06 3.63 16.20
N SER A 309 -8.13 3.63 15.42
CA SER A 309 -8.26 4.48 14.23
C SER A 309 -8.36 5.96 14.63
N PRO A 310 -8.25 6.91 13.68
CA PRO A 310 -8.49 8.34 13.95
C PRO A 310 -9.83 8.60 14.65
N ASP A 311 -10.87 7.84 14.28
CA ASP A 311 -12.22 7.93 14.83
C ASP A 311 -12.41 7.17 16.15
N GLY A 312 -11.33 6.64 16.74
CA GLY A 312 -11.37 5.92 18.01
C GLY A 312 -11.87 4.47 17.92
N LYS A 313 -11.92 3.88 16.71
CA LYS A 313 -12.36 2.49 16.49
C LYS A 313 -11.22 1.48 16.63
N ALA A 314 -11.53 0.21 16.86
CA ALA A 314 -10.55 -0.86 16.79
C ALA A 314 -9.91 -0.92 15.39
N MET A 315 -8.60 -1.07 15.33
CA MET A 315 -7.85 -1.05 14.08
C MET A 315 -6.75 -2.10 14.06
N LEU A 316 -6.65 -2.84 12.96
CA LEU A 316 -5.49 -3.63 12.57
C LEU A 316 -4.74 -2.86 11.48
N PRO A 317 -3.53 -2.34 11.75
CA PRO A 317 -2.73 -1.67 10.73
C PRO A 317 -2.42 -2.60 9.56
N ALA A 318 -2.36 -2.06 8.34
CA ALA A 318 -2.00 -2.78 7.11
C ALA A 318 -0.68 -3.55 7.25
N SER A 319 0.30 -2.95 7.93
CA SER A 319 1.61 -3.57 8.22
C SER A 319 1.49 -4.79 9.14
N GLY A 320 0.56 -4.77 10.10
CA GLY A 320 0.25 -5.89 10.98
C GLY A 320 -0.39 -7.05 10.21
N PHE A 321 -1.35 -6.74 9.32
CA PHE A 321 -1.93 -7.73 8.42
C PHE A 321 -0.85 -8.32 7.50
N ARG A 322 -0.06 -7.48 6.82
CA ARG A 322 1.04 -7.92 5.93
C ARG A 322 2.00 -8.83 6.68
N GLY A 323 2.37 -8.52 7.92
CA GLY A 323 3.32 -9.33 8.70
C GLY A 323 2.86 -10.77 8.91
N VAL A 324 1.58 -10.95 9.28
CA VAL A 324 0.96 -12.27 9.44
C VAL A 324 0.83 -12.97 8.09
N PHE A 325 0.32 -12.25 7.08
CA PHE A 325 0.12 -12.79 5.73
C PHE A 325 1.44 -13.26 5.08
N ARG A 326 2.51 -12.47 5.25
CA ARG A 326 3.86 -12.82 4.83
C ARG A 326 4.37 -14.08 5.54
N SER A 327 4.18 -14.17 6.85
CA SER A 327 4.64 -15.33 7.62
C SER A 327 3.90 -16.61 7.21
N ALA A 328 2.61 -16.51 6.89
CA ALA A 328 1.82 -17.61 6.35
C ALA A 328 2.30 -18.03 4.95
N LEU A 329 2.52 -17.08 4.04
CA LEU A 329 3.10 -17.31 2.71
C LEU A 329 4.47 -18.01 2.81
N GLU A 330 5.38 -17.52 3.66
CA GLU A 330 6.71 -18.11 3.89
C GLU A 330 6.59 -19.55 4.43
N ARG A 331 5.64 -19.83 5.33
CA ARG A 331 5.39 -21.17 5.89
C ARG A 331 4.85 -22.13 4.82
N ILE A 332 3.87 -21.72 4.04
CA ILE A 332 3.32 -22.51 2.94
C ILE A 332 4.43 -22.78 1.93
N TYR A 333 5.20 -21.77 1.56
CA TYR A 333 6.33 -21.89 0.66
C TYR A 333 7.38 -22.89 1.17
N ASN A 334 7.84 -22.78 2.41
CA ASN A 334 8.81 -23.71 3.00
C ASN A 334 8.27 -25.15 3.12
N THR A 335 6.95 -25.30 3.27
CA THR A 335 6.30 -26.62 3.25
C THR A 335 6.29 -27.18 1.83
N LEU A 336 6.03 -26.32 0.85
CA LEU A 336 6.02 -26.71 -0.54
C LEU A 336 7.43 -27.00 -1.02
N VAL A 337 8.47 -26.24 -0.65
CA VAL A 337 9.87 -26.37 -1.11
C VAL A 337 10.80 -26.62 0.10
N PRO A 338 11.00 -27.88 0.53
CA PRO A 338 11.66 -28.21 1.80
C PRO A 338 13.12 -27.77 1.91
N ASP A 339 13.85 -27.74 0.79
CA ASP A 339 15.29 -27.41 0.76
C ASP A 339 15.57 -25.91 0.59
N ALA A 340 14.54 -25.08 0.39
CA ALA A 340 14.72 -23.64 0.17
C ALA A 340 15.24 -22.89 1.40
N ASN A 341 15.06 -23.45 2.61
CA ASN A 341 15.58 -22.93 3.88
C ASN A 341 15.43 -21.40 4.03
N LEU A 342 14.25 -20.85 3.71
CA LEU A 342 13.96 -19.43 3.89
C LEU A 342 13.89 -19.13 5.39
N THR A 343 15.04 -18.82 5.99
CA THR A 343 15.06 -18.32 7.35
C THR A 343 14.58 -16.86 7.35
N PRO A 344 13.93 -16.39 8.43
CA PRO A 344 13.57 -14.98 8.58
C PRO A 344 14.76 -14.03 8.43
N ASP A 345 15.96 -14.52 8.73
CA ASP A 345 17.22 -13.82 8.55
C ASP A 345 17.69 -13.81 7.09
N TYR A 346 17.49 -14.88 6.33
CA TYR A 346 17.90 -14.97 4.92
C TYR A 346 17.29 -13.87 4.03
N LEU A 347 16.00 -13.58 4.21
CA LEU A 347 15.28 -12.52 3.47
C LEU A 347 15.58 -11.10 3.99
N ASN A 348 16.14 -10.96 5.19
CA ASN A 348 16.49 -9.66 5.80
C ASN A 348 18.00 -9.34 5.70
N GLN A 349 18.86 -10.36 5.58
CA GLN A 349 20.33 -10.26 5.54
C GLN A 349 20.88 -10.17 4.12
N ARG A 350 20.06 -10.44 3.10
CA ARG A 350 20.32 -10.01 1.72
C ARG A 350 19.33 -8.92 1.34
N PRO A 351 19.52 -7.66 1.80
CA PRO A 351 19.00 -6.55 1.02
C PRO A 351 19.59 -6.74 -0.37
N MET A 352 18.76 -7.03 -1.38
CA MET A 352 19.19 -6.94 -2.77
C MET A 352 19.66 -5.50 -2.93
N GLU A 353 20.95 -5.27 -3.14
CA GLU A 353 21.38 -3.96 -3.61
C GLU A 353 20.77 -3.75 -5.01
N PRO A 354 20.51 -2.50 -5.45
CA PRO A 354 19.89 -2.24 -6.75
C PRO A 354 20.61 -2.92 -7.93
N GLU A 355 21.92 -3.11 -7.79
CA GLU A 355 22.79 -3.79 -8.76
C GLU A 355 22.65 -5.32 -8.77
N ASP A 356 22.08 -5.93 -7.72
CA ASP A 356 21.90 -7.38 -7.62
C ASP A 356 20.63 -7.88 -8.33
N VAL A 357 19.71 -6.99 -8.73
CA VAL A 357 18.44 -7.37 -9.39
C VAL A 357 18.70 -8.09 -10.71
N ASP A 358 19.76 -7.71 -11.43
CA ASP A 358 20.17 -8.28 -12.73
C ASP A 358 21.02 -9.56 -12.58
N LEU A 359 21.39 -9.95 -11.35
CA LEU A 359 22.22 -11.15 -11.07
C LEU A 359 21.40 -12.41 -10.75
N TYR A 360 20.08 -12.26 -10.54
CA TYR A 360 19.18 -13.40 -10.33
C TYR A 360 18.52 -13.76 -11.66
N GLU A 361 18.50 -15.05 -12.00
CA GLU A 361 17.63 -15.53 -13.08
C GLU A 361 16.16 -15.26 -12.68
N ASP A 362 15.32 -14.82 -13.62
CA ASP A 362 13.89 -14.52 -13.40
C ASP A 362 13.07 -15.72 -12.85
N THR A 363 13.70 -16.89 -12.77
CA THR A 363 13.20 -18.15 -12.25
C THR A 363 13.45 -18.35 -10.74
N ASP A 364 14.18 -17.46 -10.05
CA ASP A 364 14.44 -17.60 -8.60
C ASP A 364 13.15 -17.36 -7.76
N PRO A 365 12.68 -18.37 -7.01
CA PRO A 365 11.50 -18.23 -6.15
C PRO A 365 11.63 -17.17 -5.02
N LEU A 366 12.85 -16.81 -4.62
CA LEU A 366 13.12 -15.71 -3.68
C LEU A 366 12.75 -14.37 -4.29
N LEU A 367 13.07 -14.19 -5.57
CA LEU A 367 12.77 -12.99 -6.33
C LEU A 367 11.25 -12.83 -6.47
N MET A 368 10.51 -13.93 -6.68
CA MET A 368 9.05 -13.94 -6.64
C MET A 368 8.50 -13.41 -5.31
N LEU A 369 8.96 -13.93 -4.17
CA LEU A 369 8.49 -13.48 -2.85
C LEU A 369 8.86 -12.01 -2.58
N HIS A 370 10.03 -11.55 -3.04
CA HIS A 370 10.43 -10.15 -2.97
C HIS A 370 9.56 -9.24 -3.84
N ARG A 371 9.25 -9.64 -5.08
CA ARG A 371 8.31 -8.90 -5.96
C ARG A 371 6.91 -8.87 -5.36
N LEU A 372 6.42 -10.00 -4.82
CA LEU A 372 5.08 -10.08 -4.23
C LEU A 372 4.95 -9.24 -2.96
N LEU A 373 5.86 -9.39 -2.00
CA LEU A 373 5.74 -8.83 -0.64
C LEU A 373 6.55 -7.56 -0.40
N GLY A 374 7.40 -7.19 -1.35
CA GLY A 374 8.34 -6.08 -1.25
C GLY A 374 9.63 -6.44 -0.52
N SER A 375 10.67 -5.65 -0.81
CA SER A 375 11.99 -5.64 -0.18
C SER A 375 12.46 -4.18 -0.01
N THR A 376 13.70 -3.97 0.43
CA THR A 376 14.32 -2.64 0.48
C THR A 376 14.57 -2.04 -0.91
N SER A 377 14.75 -2.89 -1.93
CA SER A 377 15.06 -2.49 -3.31
C SER A 377 13.89 -2.70 -4.29
N SER A 378 12.87 -3.48 -3.92
CA SER A 378 11.71 -3.75 -4.76
C SER A 378 10.41 -3.41 -4.06
N ARG A 379 9.50 -2.77 -4.79
CA ARG A 379 8.15 -2.47 -4.30
C ARG A 379 7.31 -3.74 -4.32
N SER A 380 6.50 -3.92 -3.28
CA SER A 380 5.50 -4.99 -3.24
C SER A 380 4.45 -4.82 -4.34
N SER A 381 4.12 -5.93 -5.01
CA SER A 381 2.93 -6.10 -5.85
C SER A 381 1.61 -6.05 -5.09
N MET A 382 1.66 -6.09 -3.75
CA MET A 382 0.50 -6.11 -2.87
C MET A 382 0.36 -4.78 -2.12
N GLN A 383 -0.83 -4.21 -2.19
CA GLN A 383 -1.25 -3.05 -1.42
C GLN A 383 -2.36 -3.47 -0.47
N ILE A 384 -2.28 -3.01 0.77
CA ILE A 384 -3.19 -3.39 1.84
C ILE A 384 -3.64 -2.11 2.55
N SER A 385 -4.94 -1.93 2.73
CA SER A 385 -5.46 -0.85 3.57
C SER A 385 -5.39 -1.23 5.05
N ASP A 386 -5.47 -0.23 5.93
CA ASP A 386 -5.80 -0.51 7.32
C ASP A 386 -7.16 -1.21 7.41
N PHE A 387 -7.28 -2.11 8.38
CA PHE A 387 -8.51 -2.80 8.71
C PHE A 387 -9.15 -2.10 9.89
N VAL A 388 -10.29 -1.46 9.66
CA VAL A 388 -10.99 -0.65 10.67
C VAL A 388 -12.30 -1.33 11.04
N SER A 389 -12.68 -1.27 12.31
CA SER A 389 -13.91 -1.92 12.75
C SER A 389 -15.16 -1.35 12.08
N THR A 390 -16.00 -2.26 11.60
CA THR A 390 -17.41 -1.99 11.27
C THR A 390 -18.29 -2.25 12.49
N LYS A 391 -17.82 -3.14 13.38
CA LYS A 391 -18.40 -3.45 14.68
C LYS A 391 -17.25 -3.55 15.70
N ASP A 392 -17.13 -2.57 16.59
CA ASP A 392 -16.08 -2.55 17.62
C ASP A 392 -16.19 -3.68 18.65
N GLY A 393 -17.37 -4.27 18.84
CA GLY A 393 -17.59 -5.17 19.96
C GLY A 393 -17.49 -4.42 21.30
N ARG A 394 -17.35 -5.17 22.41
CA ARG A 394 -17.23 -4.57 23.74
C ARG A 394 -15.77 -4.33 24.10
N ARG A 395 -15.40 -3.10 24.47
CA ARG A 395 -14.10 -2.84 25.11
C ARG A 395 -14.07 -3.48 26.50
N THR A 396 -13.13 -4.39 26.68
CA THR A 396 -12.99 -5.18 27.90
C THR A 396 -11.56 -5.05 28.42
N ARG A 397 -11.45 -4.81 29.74
CA ARG A 397 -10.18 -4.80 30.45
C ARG A 397 -9.94 -6.18 31.03
N PHE A 398 -8.85 -6.81 30.62
CA PHE A 398 -8.40 -8.09 31.12
C PHE A 398 -7.29 -7.88 32.13
N GLU A 399 -7.42 -8.46 33.32
CA GLU A 399 -6.33 -8.50 34.30
C GLU A 399 -5.41 -9.68 33.98
N MET A 400 -4.12 -9.40 33.84
CA MET A 400 -3.11 -10.39 33.48
C MET A 400 -2.06 -10.52 34.57
N ILE A 401 -1.55 -11.73 34.74
CA ILE A 401 -0.46 -12.04 35.68
C ILE A 401 0.71 -12.60 34.86
N GLY A 402 1.89 -12.00 35.04
CA GLY A 402 3.13 -12.53 34.52
C GLY A 402 3.47 -13.85 35.20
N ILE A 403 3.79 -14.87 34.41
CA ILE A 403 4.21 -16.17 34.91
C ILE A 403 5.73 -16.26 34.78
N ASP A 404 6.40 -16.59 35.87
CA ASP A 404 7.82 -16.90 35.85
C ASP A 404 8.02 -18.23 35.11
N ARG A 405 8.76 -18.18 33.99
CA ARG A 405 8.90 -19.33 33.08
C ARG A 405 9.70 -20.49 33.67
N TRP A 406 10.47 -20.26 34.73
CA TRP A 406 11.28 -21.28 35.40
C TRP A 406 10.47 -22.02 36.46
N THR A 407 9.70 -21.29 37.24
CA THR A 407 8.95 -21.82 38.39
C THR A 407 7.50 -22.18 38.05
N GLY A 408 6.94 -21.63 36.97
CA GLY A 408 5.52 -21.72 36.65
C GLY A 408 4.61 -20.96 37.63
N GLY A 409 5.19 -20.27 38.61
CA GLY A 409 4.49 -19.44 39.58
C GLY A 409 4.28 -18.01 39.09
N ASN A 410 3.59 -17.22 39.90
CA ASN A 410 3.45 -15.78 39.64
C ASN A 410 4.83 -15.12 39.67
N ALA A 411 5.18 -14.40 38.60
CA ALA A 411 6.33 -13.52 38.62
C ALA A 411 6.03 -12.33 39.54
N ASP A 412 6.86 -12.15 40.57
CA ASP A 412 6.63 -11.16 41.61
C ASP A 412 6.49 -9.75 41.03
N GLY A 413 5.38 -9.11 41.37
CA GLY A 413 5.07 -7.76 40.90
C GLY A 413 4.66 -7.65 39.41
N CYS A 414 4.46 -8.74 38.67
CA CYS A 414 4.10 -8.69 37.25
C CYS A 414 2.57 -8.74 36.97
N LYS A 415 1.75 -7.97 37.71
CA LYS A 415 0.35 -7.72 37.31
C LYS A 415 0.29 -6.56 36.33
N PHE A 416 -0.42 -6.73 35.22
CA PHE A 416 -0.70 -5.69 34.23
C PHE A 416 -2.11 -5.88 33.69
N ASN A 417 -2.72 -4.83 33.15
CA ASN A 417 -4.02 -4.97 32.49
C ASN A 417 -3.87 -4.76 30.99
N VAL A 418 -4.78 -5.37 30.25
CA VAL A 418 -4.85 -5.29 28.79
C VAL A 418 -6.25 -4.81 28.42
N GLU A 419 -6.35 -3.72 27.66
CA GLU A 419 -7.60 -3.29 27.04
C GLU A 419 -7.69 -3.88 25.63
N ALA A 420 -8.74 -4.67 25.39
CA ALA A 420 -9.00 -5.30 24.10
C ALA A 420 -10.48 -5.17 23.71
N PHE A 421 -10.75 -5.35 22.43
CA PHE A 421 -12.09 -5.38 21.86
C PHE A 421 -12.56 -6.83 21.79
N ASP A 422 -13.72 -7.12 22.36
CA ASP A 422 -14.29 -8.47 22.38
C ASP A 422 -15.08 -8.75 21.09
N SER A 423 -14.62 -9.74 20.32
CA SER A 423 -15.19 -10.21 19.05
C SER A 423 -15.55 -9.10 18.05
N PRO A 424 -14.63 -8.16 17.73
CA PRO A 424 -14.90 -7.12 16.74
C PRO A 424 -14.95 -7.69 15.32
N THR A 425 -15.58 -6.93 14.42
CA THR A 425 -15.52 -7.17 12.97
C THR A 425 -14.78 -6.02 12.31
N LEU A 426 -13.69 -6.31 11.60
CA LEU A 426 -12.84 -5.34 10.93
C LEU A 426 -12.92 -5.50 9.43
N LYS A 427 -12.97 -4.39 8.68
CA LYS A 427 -13.00 -4.39 7.22
C LYS A 427 -11.78 -3.68 6.65
N GLY A 428 -11.19 -4.26 5.61
CA GLY A 428 -10.08 -3.71 4.85
C GLY A 428 -10.09 -4.18 3.39
N GLU A 429 -9.19 -3.62 2.59
CA GLU A 429 -9.07 -3.89 1.16
C GLU A 429 -7.65 -4.37 0.83
N ILE A 430 -7.56 -5.34 -0.08
CA ILE A 430 -6.30 -5.81 -0.65
C ILE A 430 -6.34 -5.64 -2.17
N LEU A 431 -5.26 -5.12 -2.73
CA LEU A 431 -5.02 -5.07 -4.16
C LEU A 431 -3.70 -5.76 -4.48
N ILE A 432 -3.70 -6.66 -5.45
CA ILE A 432 -2.53 -7.41 -5.90
C ILE A 432 -2.39 -7.21 -7.41
N GLN A 433 -1.19 -6.83 -7.85
CA GLN A 433 -0.88 -6.67 -9.27
C GLN A 433 0.29 -7.54 -9.68
N LEU A 434 0.03 -8.49 -10.55
CA LEU A 434 1.00 -9.46 -11.03
C LEU A 434 1.25 -9.24 -12.53
N PRO A 435 2.53 -9.16 -12.95
CA PRO A 435 2.87 -9.12 -14.38
C PRO A 435 2.50 -10.43 -15.09
N ASP A 436 2.56 -10.48 -16.42
CA ASP A 436 2.48 -11.76 -17.15
C ASP A 436 3.86 -12.40 -17.24
N GLU A 437 4.38 -12.89 -16.12
CA GLU A 437 5.69 -13.53 -16.00
C GLU A 437 5.57 -14.99 -15.52
N GLU A 438 6.61 -15.81 -15.69
CA GLU A 438 6.59 -17.24 -15.36
C GLU A 438 6.21 -17.53 -13.90
N TRP A 439 6.67 -16.70 -12.96
CA TRP A 439 6.40 -16.85 -11.53
C TRP A 439 4.96 -16.50 -11.12
N THR A 440 4.18 -15.88 -12.01
CA THR A 440 2.85 -15.34 -11.70
C THR A 440 1.88 -16.41 -11.22
N ALA A 441 1.92 -17.59 -11.84
CA ALA A 441 1.06 -18.70 -11.47
C ALA A 441 1.41 -19.25 -10.09
N ALA A 442 2.71 -19.31 -9.76
CA ALA A 442 3.17 -19.74 -8.45
C ALA A 442 2.80 -18.74 -7.34
N ALA A 443 2.95 -17.44 -7.60
CA ALA A 443 2.49 -16.41 -6.69
C ALA A 443 0.98 -16.49 -6.45
N LEU A 444 0.18 -16.68 -7.51
CA LEU A 444 -1.27 -16.84 -7.37
C LEU A 444 -1.64 -18.06 -6.53
N GLY A 445 -0.98 -19.21 -6.73
CA GLY A 445 -1.23 -20.40 -5.92
C GLY A 445 -0.92 -20.22 -4.44
N LEU A 446 0.22 -19.58 -4.12
CA LEU A 446 0.58 -19.25 -2.74
C LEU A 446 -0.43 -18.28 -2.10
N LEU A 447 -0.89 -17.28 -2.86
CA LEU A 447 -1.91 -16.34 -2.41
C LEU A 447 -3.24 -17.04 -2.10
N VAL A 448 -3.70 -17.93 -2.98
CA VAL A 448 -4.95 -18.69 -2.78
C VAL A 448 -4.87 -19.57 -1.54
N LEU A 449 -3.75 -20.29 -1.34
CA LEU A 449 -3.55 -21.09 -0.14
C LEU A 449 -3.54 -20.24 1.14
N THR A 450 -2.89 -19.07 1.10
CA THR A 450 -2.85 -18.16 2.24
C THR A 450 -4.22 -17.54 2.54
N MET A 451 -4.98 -17.19 1.51
CA MET A 451 -6.35 -16.71 1.66
C MET A 451 -7.27 -17.78 2.24
N ARG A 452 -7.05 -19.06 1.90
CA ARG A 452 -7.77 -20.18 2.53
C ARG A 452 -7.45 -20.28 4.03
N ASP A 453 -6.16 -20.29 4.41
CA ASP A 453 -5.74 -20.28 5.83
C ASP A 453 -6.41 -19.09 6.58
N LEU A 454 -6.52 -17.92 5.94
CA LEU A 454 -7.19 -16.75 6.50
C LEU A 454 -8.71 -16.95 6.69
N ILE A 455 -9.40 -17.56 5.73
CA ILE A 455 -10.85 -17.82 5.78
C ILE A 455 -11.18 -18.90 6.81
N GLU A 456 -10.42 -19.98 6.84
CA GLU A 456 -10.60 -21.13 7.74
C GLU A 456 -10.26 -20.77 9.20
N GLY A 457 -9.51 -19.69 9.41
CA GLY A 457 -9.17 -19.16 10.71
C GLY A 457 -7.86 -19.69 11.29
N ASP A 458 -6.96 -20.15 10.42
CA ASP A 458 -5.60 -20.58 10.78
C ASP A 458 -4.65 -19.40 11.05
N LEU A 459 -5.08 -18.18 10.70
CA LEU A 459 -4.34 -16.94 10.96
C LEU A 459 -4.95 -16.17 12.14
N ALA A 460 -4.08 -15.61 12.97
CA ALA A 460 -4.47 -14.75 14.09
C ALA A 460 -3.68 -13.44 14.04
N PHE A 461 -4.35 -12.34 14.39
CA PHE A 461 -3.80 -10.99 14.26
C PHE A 461 -3.71 -10.25 15.59
N GLY A 462 -2.71 -9.37 15.70
CA GLY A 462 -2.56 -8.47 16.84
C GLY A 462 -1.73 -9.05 17.98
N HIS A 463 -1.92 -8.48 19.17
CA HIS A 463 -1.16 -8.81 20.38
C HIS A 463 -1.86 -9.91 21.19
N GLY A 464 -1.07 -10.78 21.83
CA GLY A 464 -1.59 -11.81 22.72
C GLY A 464 -2.07 -13.08 22.03
N VAL A 465 -1.66 -13.34 20.78
CA VAL A 465 -2.07 -14.53 20.00
C VAL A 465 -1.88 -15.84 20.77
N TYR A 466 -0.74 -16.02 21.42
CA TYR A 466 -0.44 -17.19 22.26
C TYR A 466 -1.28 -17.28 23.55
N ARG A 467 -2.06 -16.23 23.88
CA ARG A 467 -3.05 -16.20 24.97
C ARG A 467 -4.49 -16.35 24.45
N GLY A 468 -4.67 -16.71 23.18
CA GLY A 468 -5.98 -16.87 22.54
C GLY A 468 -6.60 -15.58 22.01
N PHE A 469 -5.85 -14.48 21.95
CA PHE A 469 -6.33 -13.23 21.36
C PHE A 469 -6.17 -13.29 19.83
N GLY A 470 -6.96 -12.49 19.11
CA GLY A 470 -6.73 -12.24 17.69
C GLY A 470 -7.12 -13.37 16.75
N ALA A 471 -7.67 -14.47 17.24
CA ALA A 471 -8.24 -15.52 16.41
C ALA A 471 -9.45 -14.97 15.64
N CYS A 472 -9.45 -15.15 14.32
CA CYS A 472 -10.52 -14.67 13.44
C CYS A 472 -10.72 -15.61 12.27
N THR A 473 -11.91 -15.60 11.69
CA THR A 473 -12.15 -16.06 10.32
C THR A 473 -12.27 -14.85 9.40
N ALA A 474 -12.17 -15.07 8.09
CA ALA A 474 -12.38 -14.02 7.11
C ALA A 474 -13.56 -14.31 6.19
N SER A 475 -14.16 -13.25 5.68
CA SER A 475 -15.15 -13.30 4.61
C SER A 475 -14.79 -12.31 3.53
N ILE A 476 -14.79 -12.77 2.29
CA ILE A 476 -14.56 -11.90 1.14
C ILE A 476 -15.91 -11.35 0.70
N LYS A 477 -16.07 -10.03 0.81
CA LYS A 477 -17.32 -9.33 0.48
C LYS A 477 -17.41 -9.02 -1.00
N SER A 478 -16.28 -8.80 -1.64
CA SER A 478 -16.18 -8.64 -3.09
C SER A 478 -14.80 -9.05 -3.54
N LEU A 479 -14.73 -9.69 -4.71
CA LEU A 479 -13.50 -9.97 -5.43
C LEU A 479 -13.67 -9.47 -6.86
N HIS A 480 -12.66 -8.79 -7.37
CA HIS A 480 -12.60 -8.36 -8.75
C HIS A 480 -11.25 -8.73 -9.34
N ILE A 481 -11.27 -9.27 -10.55
CA ILE A 481 -10.10 -9.70 -11.31
C ILE A 481 -10.14 -9.03 -12.67
N ASP A 482 -9.06 -8.36 -13.04
CA ASP A 482 -8.92 -7.68 -14.32
C ASP A 482 -7.61 -8.10 -14.99
N GLY A 483 -7.59 -8.11 -16.32
CA GLY A 483 -6.40 -8.46 -17.10
C GLY A 483 -6.15 -9.96 -17.22
N TRP A 484 -7.14 -10.81 -16.93
CA TRP A 484 -6.97 -12.27 -17.01
C TRP A 484 -6.62 -12.73 -18.42
N GLN A 485 -7.24 -12.15 -19.45
CA GLN A 485 -6.95 -12.53 -20.85
C GLN A 485 -5.52 -12.21 -21.27
N LYS A 486 -4.82 -11.35 -20.52
CA LYS A 486 -3.43 -10.97 -20.77
C LYS A 486 -2.43 -11.85 -20.02
N ALA A 487 -2.86 -12.67 -19.06
CA ALA A 487 -2.00 -13.56 -18.28
C ALA A 487 -1.74 -14.88 -19.04
N LYS A 488 -1.07 -14.81 -20.20
CA LYS A 488 -0.91 -15.94 -21.12
C LYS A 488 -0.13 -17.09 -20.51
N ASN A 489 0.90 -16.79 -19.71
CA ASN A 489 1.69 -17.82 -19.03
C ASN A 489 0.83 -18.64 -18.05
N LEU A 490 -0.14 -17.98 -17.42
CA LEU A 490 -1.04 -18.59 -16.47
C LEU A 490 -2.17 -19.37 -17.17
N GLN A 491 -2.69 -18.86 -18.29
CA GLN A 491 -3.66 -19.54 -19.14
C GLN A 491 -3.08 -20.80 -19.80
N GLY A 492 -1.83 -20.76 -20.27
CA GLY A 492 -1.14 -21.93 -20.83
C GLY A 492 -0.90 -23.05 -19.83
N SER A 493 -0.95 -22.74 -18.52
CA SER A 493 -0.79 -23.71 -17.44
C SER A 493 -2.11 -24.37 -16.99
N LEU A 494 -3.26 -23.92 -17.51
CA LEU A 494 -4.57 -24.53 -17.27
C LEU A 494 -4.82 -25.69 -18.25
N PRO A 495 -5.50 -26.78 -17.84
CA PRO A 495 -5.78 -27.91 -18.72
C PRO A 495 -6.59 -27.43 -19.94
N ALA A 496 -6.31 -28.04 -21.11
CA ALA A 496 -6.77 -27.66 -22.45
C ALA A 496 -8.31 -27.75 -22.67
N GLN A 497 -9.10 -27.07 -21.85
CA GLN A 497 -10.49 -26.73 -22.11
C GLN A 497 -10.58 -25.21 -22.23
N LYS A 498 -11.01 -24.76 -23.43
CA LYS A 498 -11.47 -23.42 -23.82
C LYS A 498 -11.25 -22.29 -22.80
N ASP A 499 -10.49 -21.27 -23.21
CA ASP A 499 -10.50 -19.88 -22.76
C ASP A 499 -11.46 -19.61 -21.60
N ILE A 500 -11.02 -19.90 -20.37
CA ILE A 500 -11.80 -19.57 -19.17
C ILE A 500 -11.91 -18.05 -19.12
N GLY A 501 -13.12 -17.52 -19.20
CA GLY A 501 -13.38 -16.07 -19.19
C GLY A 501 -13.12 -15.45 -17.81
N GLU A 502 -13.02 -14.11 -17.76
CA GLU A 502 -12.93 -13.36 -16.49
C GLU A 502 -14.09 -13.70 -15.56
N ASP A 503 -15.33 -13.74 -16.08
CA ASP A 503 -16.52 -14.06 -15.29
C ASP A 503 -16.50 -15.49 -14.72
N GLU A 504 -16.00 -16.46 -15.49
CA GLU A 504 -15.89 -17.86 -15.05
C GLU A 504 -14.82 -18.03 -13.96
N LEU A 505 -13.69 -17.31 -14.08
CA LEU A 505 -12.66 -17.26 -13.05
C LEU A 505 -13.15 -16.56 -11.78
N HIS A 506 -13.86 -15.43 -11.93
CA HIS A 506 -14.47 -14.72 -10.79
C HIS A 506 -15.41 -15.65 -10.05
N GLN A 507 -16.31 -16.34 -10.74
CA GLN A 507 -17.25 -17.28 -10.12
C GLN A 507 -16.52 -18.45 -9.45
N ALA A 508 -15.48 -18.98 -10.10
CA ALA A 508 -14.70 -20.06 -9.53
C ALA A 508 -14.01 -19.63 -8.23
N ILE A 509 -13.29 -18.51 -8.25
CA ILE A 509 -12.58 -18.01 -7.07
C ILE A 509 -13.56 -17.56 -5.99
N ASP A 510 -14.66 -16.89 -6.34
CA ASP A 510 -15.72 -16.52 -5.39
C ASP A 510 -16.34 -17.76 -4.71
N SER A 511 -16.48 -18.88 -5.43
CA SER A 511 -16.96 -20.15 -4.83
C SER A 511 -15.93 -20.83 -3.91
N ILE A 512 -14.61 -20.60 -4.09
CA ILE A 512 -13.56 -21.05 -3.15
C ILE A 512 -13.66 -20.25 -1.85
N LEU A 513 -13.95 -18.95 -1.98
CA LEU A 513 -13.79 -17.99 -0.90
C LEU A 513 -15.07 -17.77 -0.09
N LYS A 514 -16.19 -18.39 -0.49
CA LYS A 514 -17.45 -18.45 0.26
C LYS A 514 -17.58 -19.78 1.02
N PRO A 515 -18.11 -19.78 2.25
CA PRO A 515 -18.42 -21.00 2.97
C PRO A 515 -19.50 -21.81 2.22
N PRO A 516 -19.49 -23.15 2.30
CA PRO A 516 -20.47 -23.98 1.60
C PRO A 516 -21.86 -23.76 2.21
N GLU A 517 -22.76 -23.08 1.49
CA GLU A 517 -24.20 -23.06 1.77
C GLU A 517 -24.94 -24.04 0.84
N SER A 518 -26.02 -24.64 1.35
CA SER A 518 -26.78 -25.81 0.88
C SER A 518 -26.71 -26.23 -0.60
N ASP A 519 -26.49 -27.55 -0.79
CA ASP A 519 -26.47 -28.34 -2.03
C ASP A 519 -27.56 -27.98 -3.06
N THR A 520 -27.17 -27.30 -4.14
CA THR A 520 -27.96 -27.19 -5.37
C THR A 520 -27.20 -27.76 -6.58
N ASN A 521 -27.90 -28.17 -7.64
CA ASN A 521 -27.26 -28.78 -8.82
C ASN A 521 -26.35 -27.81 -9.59
N ASP A 522 -26.62 -26.50 -9.58
CA ASP A 522 -25.75 -25.47 -10.18
C ASP A 522 -24.44 -25.26 -9.38
N GLN A 523 -24.43 -25.56 -8.07
CA GLN A 523 -23.20 -25.51 -7.28
C GLN A 523 -22.25 -26.66 -7.62
N LYS A 524 -22.75 -27.85 -7.98
CA LYS A 524 -21.88 -29.00 -8.27
C LYS A 524 -21.03 -28.80 -9.52
N SER A 525 -21.59 -28.16 -10.55
CA SER A 525 -20.86 -27.80 -11.77
C SER A 525 -19.85 -26.66 -11.51
N SER A 526 -20.25 -25.65 -10.73
CA SER A 526 -19.35 -24.57 -10.27
C SER A 526 -18.19 -25.11 -9.44
N LEU A 527 -18.44 -25.97 -8.44
CA LEU A 527 -17.41 -26.64 -7.63
C LEU A 527 -16.45 -27.49 -8.46
N GLN A 528 -16.93 -28.17 -9.49
CA GLN A 528 -16.07 -28.94 -10.40
C GLN A 528 -15.15 -28.04 -11.22
N LEU A 529 -15.66 -26.92 -11.74
CA LEU A 529 -14.85 -25.93 -12.45
C LEU A 529 -13.81 -25.28 -11.52
N THR A 530 -14.23 -24.93 -10.31
CA THR A 530 -13.40 -24.39 -9.25
C THR A 530 -12.25 -25.30 -8.86
N ASN A 531 -12.55 -26.58 -8.59
CA ASN A 531 -11.52 -27.56 -8.27
C ASN A 531 -10.55 -27.78 -9.45
N LYS A 532 -11.02 -27.71 -10.70
CA LYS A 532 -10.14 -27.77 -11.87
C LYS A 532 -9.20 -26.57 -11.95
N ILE A 533 -9.72 -25.35 -11.79
CA ILE A 533 -8.92 -24.11 -11.81
C ILE A 533 -7.90 -24.10 -10.67
N LEU A 534 -8.33 -24.46 -9.46
CA LEU A 534 -7.44 -24.55 -8.29
C LEU A 534 -6.34 -25.60 -8.51
N ASN A 535 -6.69 -26.79 -8.99
CA ASN A 535 -5.70 -27.83 -9.28
C ASN A 535 -4.71 -27.37 -10.36
N ALA A 536 -5.17 -26.63 -11.38
CA ALA A 536 -4.30 -26.09 -12.39
C ALA A 536 -3.34 -25.01 -11.85
N ILE A 537 -3.84 -24.06 -11.06
CA ILE A 537 -3.01 -23.04 -10.41
C ILE A 537 -1.98 -23.72 -9.48
N LEU A 538 -2.41 -24.72 -8.69
CA LEU A 538 -1.52 -25.47 -7.81
C LEU A 538 -0.51 -26.33 -8.57
N ASN A 539 -0.89 -26.90 -9.71
CA ASN A 539 0.04 -27.64 -10.57
C ASN A 539 1.05 -26.71 -11.22
N ALA A 540 0.63 -25.55 -11.73
CA ALA A 540 1.52 -24.51 -12.25
C ALA A 540 2.51 -24.02 -11.17
N THR A 541 2.00 -23.82 -9.95
CA THR A 541 2.80 -23.49 -8.78
C THR A 541 3.85 -24.56 -8.51
N ARG A 542 3.47 -25.85 -8.54
CA ARG A 542 4.40 -26.96 -8.37
C ARG A 542 5.43 -27.02 -9.50
N SER A 543 5.03 -26.87 -10.76
CA SER A 543 5.95 -26.90 -11.91
C SER A 543 6.99 -25.80 -11.85
N PHE A 544 6.60 -24.58 -11.45
CA PHE A 544 7.53 -23.46 -11.29
C PHE A 544 8.47 -23.66 -10.09
N LEU A 545 7.92 -24.08 -8.94
CA LEU A 545 8.73 -24.32 -7.73
C LEU A 545 9.61 -25.57 -7.82
N PHE A 546 9.25 -26.53 -8.68
CA PHE A 546 9.90 -27.82 -8.85
C PHE A 546 10.04 -28.24 -10.31
N PRO A 547 10.89 -27.55 -11.09
CA PRO A 547 11.08 -27.87 -12.51
C PRO A 547 11.62 -29.30 -12.72
N GLU A 548 12.42 -29.81 -11.77
CA GLU A 548 13.00 -31.17 -11.84
C GLU A 548 11.97 -32.29 -11.63
N ILE A 549 10.91 -32.03 -10.84
CA ILE A 549 9.84 -33.01 -10.57
C ILE A 549 8.82 -33.03 -11.71
N ALA A 550 8.61 -31.90 -12.38
CA ALA A 550 7.68 -31.77 -13.50
C ALA A 550 8.06 -32.68 -14.69
N GLN A 551 9.37 -32.93 -14.90
CA GLN A 551 9.86 -33.80 -15.98
C GLN A 551 9.54 -35.30 -15.80
N PHE A 552 9.11 -35.74 -14.61
CA PHE A 552 8.75 -37.13 -14.34
C PHE A 552 7.23 -37.41 -14.41
N SER A 553 6.43 -36.39 -14.73
CA SER A 553 4.96 -36.46 -14.75
C SER A 553 4.32 -36.37 -16.14
N SER A 554 5.11 -36.52 -17.20
CA SER A 554 4.61 -36.62 -18.59
C SER A 554 4.18 -38.03 -18.95
#